data_AF-A0A4Q2Y1B7-F1
#
_entry.id   AF-A0A4Q2Y1B7-F1
#
_cell.length_a   1.000
_cell.length_b   1.000
_cell.length_c   1.000
_cell.angle_alpha   90.00
_cell.angle_beta   90.00
_cell.angle_gamma   90.00
#
_symmetry.space_group_name_H-M   'P 1'
#
loop_
_entity.id
_entity.type
_entity.pdbx_description
1 polymer ?
#
loop_
_entity_poly.entity_id
_entity_poly.type
_entity_poly.pdbx_seq_one_letter_code
_entity_poly.pdbx_strand_id
1 'polypeptide(L)'
;MKSRQLLTLIPAAAAAVAGLFLTSCATPGPPGRIERYPGMYTALPPVMQQAVREGRILEGMSKDAVYLAWGRPDGVTTGSQNGVPFEHWRYTALQPIYHSNLTMGYGFGYRGYYGHHYSPAYFAYDTGPDYVPVTAAVVRFKNDQVVSWERAR
;
A
#
# COMPACT_ATOMS: atom_id res chain seq x y z
N MET A 1 -24.90 -46.08 -20.04
CA MET A 1 -25.23 -44.64 -19.88
C MET A 1 -24.45 -43.99 -18.72
N LYS A 2 -23.11 -44.04 -18.73
CA LYS A 2 -22.25 -43.57 -17.60
C LYS A 2 -20.88 -43.10 -18.12
N SER A 3 -20.84 -42.23 -19.13
CA SER A 3 -19.55 -41.65 -19.60
C SER A 3 -19.61 -40.16 -19.97
N ARG A 4 -20.78 -39.51 -19.84
CA ARG A 4 -20.97 -38.10 -20.22
C ARG A 4 -20.83 -37.11 -19.06
N GLN A 5 -20.77 -37.58 -17.81
CA GLN A 5 -20.67 -36.71 -16.63
C GLN A 5 -19.23 -36.32 -16.25
N LEU A 6 -18.21 -37.02 -16.77
CA LEU A 6 -16.80 -36.71 -16.50
C LEU A 6 -16.24 -35.61 -17.42
N LEU A 7 -16.85 -35.38 -18.59
CA LEU A 7 -16.34 -34.43 -19.60
C LEU A 7 -16.77 -32.97 -19.37
N THR A 8 -17.76 -32.72 -18.52
CA THR A 8 -18.24 -31.36 -18.20
C THR A 8 -17.59 -30.76 -16.94
N LEU A 9 -16.79 -31.52 -16.20
CA LEU A 9 -16.10 -31.05 -14.99
C LEU A 9 -14.74 -30.39 -15.28
N ILE A 10 -14.19 -30.60 -16.48
CA ILE A 10 -12.88 -30.07 -16.89
C ILE A 10 -12.89 -28.54 -17.14
N PRO A 11 -13.89 -27.91 -17.79
CA PRO A 11 -13.85 -26.47 -18.04
C PRO A 11 -14.16 -25.63 -16.79
N ALA A 12 -14.89 -26.17 -15.82
CA ALA A 12 -15.20 -25.48 -14.56
C ALA A 12 -13.96 -25.41 -13.63
N ALA A 13 -13.14 -26.46 -13.61
CA ALA A 13 -11.88 -26.47 -12.85
C ALA A 13 -10.84 -25.51 -13.44
N ALA A 14 -10.77 -25.37 -14.77
CA ALA A 14 -9.84 -24.45 -15.43
C ALA A 14 -10.17 -22.97 -15.18
N ALA A 15 -11.47 -22.62 -15.12
CA ALA A 15 -11.92 -21.26 -14.79
C ALA A 15 -11.62 -20.88 -13.33
N ALA A 16 -11.69 -21.83 -12.40
CA ALA A 16 -11.37 -21.60 -10.99
C ALA A 16 -9.86 -21.35 -10.76
N VAL A 17 -8.98 -22.01 -11.52
CA VAL A 17 -7.53 -21.83 -11.42
C VAL A 17 -7.06 -20.49 -11.99
N ALA A 18 -7.72 -19.97 -13.03
CA ALA A 18 -7.39 -18.67 -13.63
C ALA A 18 -7.73 -17.47 -12.73
N GLY A 19 -8.68 -17.62 -11.79
CA GLY A 19 -9.06 -16.55 -10.84
C GLY A 19 -8.08 -16.33 -9.68
N LEU A 20 -7.23 -17.31 -9.35
CA LEU A 20 -6.32 -17.22 -8.19
C LEU A 20 -5.04 -16.40 -8.45
N PHE A 21 -4.74 -16.04 -9.70
CA PHE A 21 -3.49 -15.33 -10.03
C PHE A 21 -3.55 -13.80 -9.86
N LEU A 22 -4.68 -13.24 -9.41
CA LEU A 22 -4.87 -11.78 -9.30
C LEU A 22 -4.45 -11.18 -7.94
N THR A 23 -3.94 -11.96 -6.98
CA THR A 23 -3.70 -11.48 -5.60
C THR A 23 -2.25 -11.05 -5.29
N SER A 24 -1.36 -11.02 -6.29
CA SER A 24 0.10 -10.92 -6.05
C SER A 24 0.66 -9.51 -5.79
N CYS A 25 -0.13 -8.44 -5.94
CA CYS A 25 0.39 -7.06 -5.84
C CYS A 25 0.14 -6.37 -4.49
N ALA A 26 -0.38 -7.07 -3.48
CA ALA A 26 -0.59 -6.47 -2.16
C ALA A 26 0.69 -6.55 -1.31
N THR A 27 1.05 -5.44 -0.65
CA THR A 27 2.09 -5.45 0.37
C THR A 27 1.68 -6.46 1.46
N PRO A 28 2.56 -7.42 1.85
CA PRO A 28 2.20 -8.44 2.83
C PRO A 28 1.73 -7.77 4.12
N GLY A 29 0.53 -8.14 4.59
CA GLY A 29 0.01 -7.72 5.90
C GLY A 29 0.82 -8.34 7.06
N PRO A 30 0.42 -8.11 8.32
CA PRO A 30 1.13 -8.65 9.48
C PRO A 30 1.40 -10.17 9.42
N PRO A 31 0.43 -11.04 9.04
CA PRO A 31 0.68 -12.48 8.95
C PRO A 31 1.83 -12.84 8.00
N GLY A 32 1.85 -12.25 6.80
CA GLY A 32 2.89 -12.53 5.80
C GLY A 32 4.29 -12.06 6.23
N ARG A 33 4.37 -11.01 7.07
CA ARG A 33 5.65 -10.57 7.67
C ARG A 33 6.08 -11.46 8.82
N ILE A 34 5.15 -11.91 9.66
CA ILE A 34 5.42 -12.85 10.75
C ILE A 34 5.94 -14.18 10.18
N GLU A 35 5.32 -14.70 9.13
CA GLU A 35 5.75 -15.93 8.45
C GLU A 35 7.17 -15.81 7.87
N ARG A 36 7.52 -14.63 7.35
CA ARG A 36 8.85 -14.36 6.80
C ARG A 36 9.92 -14.18 7.89
N TYR A 37 9.54 -13.66 9.05
CA TYR A 37 10.46 -13.36 10.16
C TYR A 37 9.95 -13.92 11.50
N PRO A 38 9.78 -15.25 11.63
CA PRO A 38 9.15 -15.85 12.80
C PRO A 38 9.97 -15.63 14.07
N GLY A 39 11.31 -15.62 13.98
CA GLY A 39 12.20 -15.38 15.11
C GLY A 39 12.07 -13.97 15.72
N MET A 40 11.83 -12.95 14.90
CA MET A 40 11.57 -11.59 15.39
C MET A 40 10.25 -11.55 16.17
N TYR A 41 9.24 -12.28 15.70
CA TYR A 41 7.92 -12.31 16.32
C TYR A 41 7.91 -13.09 17.64
N THR A 42 8.54 -14.27 17.69
CA THR A 42 8.57 -15.11 18.91
C THR A 42 9.39 -14.51 20.03
N ALA A 43 10.36 -13.63 19.72
CA ALA A 43 11.13 -12.88 20.71
C ALA A 43 10.31 -11.78 21.42
N LEU A 44 9.16 -11.38 20.88
CA LEU A 44 8.33 -10.33 21.48
C LEU A 44 7.56 -10.85 22.71
N PRO A 45 7.31 -9.99 23.72
CA PRO A 45 6.38 -10.30 24.79
C PRO A 45 4.97 -10.62 24.27
N PRO A 46 4.16 -11.45 24.95
CA PRO A 46 2.84 -11.88 24.47
C PRO A 46 1.89 -10.73 24.12
N VAL A 47 1.92 -9.64 24.89
CA VAL A 47 1.11 -8.44 24.64
C VAL A 47 1.48 -7.77 23.32
N MET A 48 2.78 -7.66 23.03
CA MET A 48 3.28 -7.10 21.78
C MET A 48 3.05 -8.03 20.60
N GLN A 49 3.17 -9.35 20.80
CA GLN A 49 2.80 -10.35 19.79
C GLN A 49 1.34 -10.17 19.33
N GLN A 50 0.40 -10.03 20.29
CA GLN A 50 -1.00 -9.81 19.96
C GLN A 50 -1.20 -8.49 19.20
N ALA A 51 -0.59 -7.40 19.66
CA ALA A 51 -0.69 -6.11 18.97
C ALA A 51 -0.12 -6.17 17.55
N VAL A 52 1.01 -6.84 17.33
CA VAL A 52 1.58 -7.05 15.99
C VAL A 52 0.63 -7.83 15.08
N ARG A 53 0.01 -8.92 15.56
CA ARG A 53 -0.99 -9.68 14.78
C ARG A 53 -2.16 -8.82 14.33
N GLU A 54 -2.58 -7.90 15.19
CA GLU A 54 -3.69 -6.98 14.92
C GLU A 54 -3.27 -5.73 14.13
N GLY A 55 -1.99 -5.59 13.79
CA GLY A 55 -1.46 -4.39 13.12
C GLY A 55 -1.52 -3.12 13.98
N ARG A 56 -1.44 -3.27 15.31
CA ARG A 56 -1.39 -2.18 16.28
C ARG A 56 0.03 -1.93 16.75
N ILE A 57 0.31 -0.66 17.07
CA ILE A 57 1.57 -0.22 17.69
C ILE A 57 1.30 0.11 19.15
N LEU A 58 2.22 -0.30 20.02
CA LEU A 58 2.23 0.06 21.43
C LEU A 58 3.51 0.84 21.73
N GLU A 59 3.44 1.72 22.72
CA GLU A 59 4.66 2.33 23.28
C GLU A 59 5.57 1.26 23.88
N GLY A 60 6.88 1.50 23.83
CA GLY A 60 7.93 0.56 24.23
C GLY A 60 8.26 -0.52 23.21
N MET A 61 7.50 -0.66 22.11
CA MET A 61 7.85 -1.58 21.02
C MET A 61 9.20 -1.23 20.38
N SER A 62 9.93 -2.25 19.93
CA SER A 62 11.14 -2.05 19.11
C SER A 62 10.78 -1.73 17.66
N LYS A 63 11.75 -1.21 16.89
CA LYS A 63 11.62 -1.03 15.43
C LYS A 63 11.23 -2.32 14.71
N ASP A 64 11.73 -3.46 15.17
CA ASP A 64 11.39 -4.78 14.64
C ASP A 64 9.91 -5.13 14.84
N ALA A 65 9.36 -4.87 16.02
CA ALA A 65 7.94 -5.07 16.29
C ALA A 65 7.07 -4.14 15.41
N VAL A 66 7.48 -2.89 15.24
CA VAL A 66 6.79 -1.93 14.35
C VAL A 66 6.85 -2.39 12.90
N TYR A 67 8.00 -2.90 12.44
CA TYR A 67 8.14 -3.46 11.10
C TYR A 67 7.24 -4.68 10.88
N LEU A 68 7.13 -5.57 11.86
CA LEU A 68 6.18 -6.69 11.77
C LEU A 68 4.73 -6.20 11.72
N ALA A 69 4.37 -5.18 12.49
CA ALA A 69 3.01 -4.65 12.58
C ALA A 69 2.60 -3.81 11.36
N TRP A 70 3.45 -2.91 10.87
CA TRP A 70 3.13 -1.91 9.84
C TRP A 70 3.97 -2.02 8.57
N GLY A 71 5.08 -2.76 8.60
CA GLY A 71 5.99 -2.91 7.47
C GLY A 71 7.01 -1.79 7.38
N ARG A 72 7.69 -1.74 6.22
CA ARG A 72 8.72 -0.73 5.93
C ARG A 72 8.06 0.66 5.83
N PRO A 73 8.60 1.70 6.50
CA PRO A 73 8.11 3.07 6.33
C PRO A 73 8.51 3.64 4.97
N ASP A 74 7.75 4.64 4.51
CA ASP A 74 8.07 5.37 3.27
C ASP A 74 9.14 6.45 3.49
N GLY A 75 9.28 6.93 4.72
CA GLY A 75 10.29 7.90 5.10
C GLY A 75 10.82 7.67 6.50
N VAL A 76 12.11 7.90 6.68
CA VAL A 76 12.78 7.87 7.99
C VAL A 76 13.46 9.22 8.19
N THR A 77 13.29 9.81 9.36
CA THR A 77 13.99 11.03 9.78
C THR A 77 14.71 10.74 11.08
N THR A 78 15.99 11.07 11.15
CA THR A 78 16.80 10.92 12.36
C THR A 78 17.30 12.28 12.82
N GLY A 79 17.62 12.39 14.10
CA GLY A 79 18.16 13.62 14.66
C GLY A 79 18.56 13.43 16.12
N SER A 80 18.84 14.56 16.78
CA SER A 80 19.11 14.61 18.21
C SER A 80 18.32 15.75 18.83
N GLN A 81 17.70 15.49 19.98
CA GLN A 81 16.98 16.49 20.77
C GLN A 81 17.51 16.45 22.20
N ASN A 82 18.05 17.57 22.67
CA ASN A 82 18.72 17.66 23.98
C ASN A 82 19.81 16.60 24.17
N GLY A 83 20.58 16.31 23.11
CA GLY A 83 21.65 15.31 23.13
C GLY A 83 21.17 13.86 23.04
N VAL A 84 19.86 13.60 23.02
CA VAL A 84 19.32 12.25 22.88
C VAL A 84 18.94 11.99 21.42
N PRO A 85 19.44 10.90 20.80
CA PRO A 85 19.07 10.54 19.44
C PRO A 85 17.58 10.18 19.36
N PHE A 86 16.93 10.63 18.28
CA PHE A 86 15.57 10.24 17.94
C PHE A 86 15.49 9.78 16.48
N GLU A 87 14.49 8.96 16.20
CA GLU A 87 14.16 8.48 14.87
C GLU A 87 12.65 8.52 14.68
N HIS A 88 12.17 9.01 13.55
CA HIS A 88 10.76 9.04 13.19
C HIS A 88 10.54 8.27 11.90
N TRP A 89 9.57 7.36 11.91
CA TRP A 89 9.10 6.63 10.74
C TRP A 89 7.80 7.23 10.25
N ARG A 90 7.72 7.52 8.96
CA ARG A 90 6.55 8.11 8.30
C ARG A 90 6.00 7.12 7.27
N TYR A 91 4.69 6.92 7.33
CA TYR A 91 3.91 6.12 6.39
C TYR A 91 2.98 7.04 5.61
N THR A 92 2.79 6.73 4.33
CA THR A 92 2.11 7.56 3.35
C THR A 92 0.92 6.80 2.77
N ALA A 93 -0.21 7.48 2.58
CA ALA A 93 -1.32 6.97 1.80
C ALA A 93 -1.56 7.89 0.61
N LEU A 94 -2.22 7.36 -0.42
CA LEU A 94 -2.70 8.16 -1.54
C LEU A 94 -4.09 8.69 -1.20
N GLN A 95 -4.25 10.01 -1.25
CA GLN A 95 -5.53 10.67 -1.08
C GLN A 95 -6.04 11.18 -2.43
N PRO A 96 -7.28 10.84 -2.83
CA PRO A 96 -7.89 11.39 -4.02
C PRO A 96 -8.22 12.88 -3.82
N ILE A 97 -7.85 13.69 -4.79
CA ILE A 97 -8.25 15.09 -4.91
C ILE A 97 -9.06 15.22 -6.18
N TYR A 98 -10.33 15.59 -6.01
CA TYR A 98 -11.24 15.84 -7.12
C TYR A 98 -11.08 17.28 -7.60
N HIS A 99 -10.85 17.42 -8.89
CA HIS A 99 -10.89 18.69 -9.58
C HIS A 99 -11.66 18.49 -10.89
N SER A 100 -12.48 19.47 -11.25
CA SER A 100 -13.14 19.51 -12.56
C SER A 100 -12.35 20.47 -13.43
N ASN A 101 -11.50 19.95 -14.30
CA ASN A 101 -10.77 20.78 -15.25
C ASN A 101 -11.46 20.76 -16.62
N LEU A 102 -11.54 21.94 -17.23
CA LEU A 102 -11.97 22.11 -18.61
C LEU A 102 -10.77 22.69 -19.36
N THR A 103 -10.08 21.86 -20.13
CA THR A 103 -8.88 22.26 -20.86
C THR A 103 -9.26 22.57 -22.30
N MET A 104 -9.07 23.83 -22.71
CA MET A 104 -9.24 24.28 -24.09
C MET A 104 -7.86 24.49 -24.70
N GLY A 105 -7.54 23.75 -25.76
CA GLY A 105 -6.22 23.80 -26.40
C GLY A 105 -6.30 23.86 -27.92
N TYR A 106 -5.22 24.36 -28.52
CA TYR A 106 -4.98 24.35 -29.97
C TYR A 106 -3.86 23.34 -30.23
N GLY A 107 -4.10 22.28 -31.00
CA GLY A 107 -3.12 21.20 -31.14
C GLY A 107 -3.33 20.26 -32.32
N PHE A 108 -2.22 19.72 -32.83
CA PHE A 108 -2.21 18.69 -33.88
C PHE A 108 -2.52 17.33 -33.24
N GLY A 109 -3.65 16.72 -33.59
CA GLY A 109 -4.04 15.41 -33.08
C GLY A 109 -3.46 14.28 -33.94
N TYR A 110 -2.91 13.24 -33.31
CA TYR A 110 -2.65 11.96 -33.96
C TYR A 110 -3.83 11.01 -33.72
N ARG A 111 -4.60 10.73 -34.79
CA ARG A 111 -5.54 9.61 -34.85
C ARG A 111 -5.01 8.63 -35.90
N GLY A 112 -4.98 7.35 -35.56
CA GLY A 112 -4.21 6.32 -36.25
C GLY A 112 -4.42 6.16 -37.77
N TYR A 113 -3.44 5.47 -38.35
CA TYR A 113 -3.26 4.85 -39.67
C TYR A 113 -3.49 5.63 -40.98
N TYR A 114 -4.28 6.71 -41.04
CA TYR A 114 -4.34 7.55 -42.26
C TYR A 114 -4.67 9.02 -41.93
N GLY A 115 -3.64 9.89 -41.94
CA GLY A 115 -3.81 11.34 -42.09
C GLY A 115 -3.58 12.18 -40.83
N HIS A 116 -2.74 13.21 -40.97
CA HIS A 116 -2.62 14.30 -40.01
C HIS A 116 -3.73 15.31 -40.26
N HIS A 117 -4.50 15.66 -39.23
CA HIS A 117 -5.46 16.75 -39.29
C HIS A 117 -5.17 17.77 -38.20
N TYR A 118 -5.07 19.03 -38.59
CA TYR A 118 -5.02 20.16 -37.67
C TYR A 118 -6.41 20.33 -37.06
N SER A 119 -6.52 20.16 -35.74
CA SER A 119 -7.75 20.51 -35.02
C SER A 119 -7.56 21.91 -34.44
N PRO A 120 -8.28 22.92 -34.97
CA PRO A 120 -8.09 24.31 -34.54
C PRO A 120 -8.61 24.58 -33.14
N ALA A 121 -9.28 23.65 -32.46
CA ALA A 121 -9.52 23.69 -31.02
C ALA A 121 -9.95 22.30 -30.55
N TYR A 122 -9.55 21.90 -29.35
CA TYR A 122 -10.13 20.76 -28.66
C TYR A 122 -10.54 21.14 -27.25
N PHE A 123 -11.59 20.47 -26.77
CA PHE A 123 -12.12 20.59 -25.43
C PHE A 123 -11.96 19.24 -24.73
N ALA A 124 -11.14 19.21 -23.69
CA ALA A 124 -10.98 18.04 -22.84
C ALA A 124 -11.57 18.33 -21.46
N TYR A 125 -12.36 17.39 -20.97
CA TYR A 125 -12.95 17.44 -19.63
C TYR A 125 -12.41 16.26 -18.83
N ASP A 126 -11.58 16.55 -17.84
CA ASP A 126 -11.07 15.54 -16.92
C ASP A 126 -11.87 15.60 -15.62
N THR A 127 -12.38 14.44 -15.22
CA THR A 127 -13.15 14.22 -14.00
C THR A 127 -12.52 13.19 -13.08
N GLY A 128 -11.35 12.65 -13.46
CA GLY A 128 -10.62 11.71 -12.64
C GLY A 128 -10.08 12.38 -11.37
N PRO A 129 -10.05 11.66 -10.23
CA PRO A 129 -9.30 12.15 -9.09
C PRO A 129 -7.80 12.05 -9.37
N ASP A 130 -7.08 13.13 -9.07
CA ASP A 130 -5.62 13.04 -8.87
C ASP A 130 -5.36 12.37 -7.52
N TYR A 131 -4.25 11.64 -7.42
CA TYR A 131 -3.82 11.05 -6.14
C TYR A 131 -2.56 11.72 -5.68
N VAL A 132 -2.62 12.33 -4.49
CA VAL A 132 -1.44 12.91 -3.86
C VAL A 132 -1.02 12.10 -2.63
N PRO A 133 0.29 11.97 -2.38
CA PRO A 133 0.78 11.33 -1.17
C PRO A 133 0.51 12.21 0.05
N VAL A 134 -0.15 11.65 1.07
CA VAL A 134 -0.38 12.28 2.37
C VAL A 134 0.19 11.41 3.50
N THR A 135 0.60 12.03 4.60
CA THR A 135 1.08 11.27 5.76
C THR A 135 -0.09 10.55 6.42
N ALA A 136 -0.06 9.23 6.40
CA ALA A 136 -1.10 8.36 6.96
C ALA A 136 -0.79 7.94 8.40
N ALA A 137 0.49 7.77 8.74
CA ALA A 137 0.90 7.43 10.10
C ALA A 137 2.34 7.88 10.38
N VAL A 138 2.64 8.09 11.66
CA VAL A 138 3.98 8.37 12.15
C VAL A 138 4.25 7.55 13.40
N VAL A 139 5.45 6.98 13.50
CA VAL A 139 5.95 6.33 14.71
C VAL A 139 7.22 7.05 15.15
N ARG A 140 7.30 7.44 16.41
CA ARG A 140 8.45 8.15 16.96
C ARG A 140 9.21 7.24 17.91
N PHE A 141 10.52 7.20 17.76
CA PHE A 141 11.43 6.38 18.54
C PHE A 141 12.39 7.25 19.34
N LYS A 142 12.66 6.80 20.56
CA LYS A 142 13.75 7.28 21.42
C LYS A 142 14.44 6.06 21.99
N ASN A 143 15.78 6.00 21.90
CA ASN A 143 16.56 4.82 22.32
C ASN A 143 16.02 3.51 21.70
N ASP A 144 15.73 3.53 20.39
CA ASP A 144 15.20 2.40 19.61
C ASP A 144 13.83 1.83 20.06
N GLN A 145 13.12 2.53 20.94
CA GLN A 145 11.78 2.16 21.40
C GLN A 145 10.74 3.20 21.02
N VAL A 146 9.53 2.75 20.69
CA VAL A 146 8.38 3.62 20.40
C VAL A 146 8.05 4.45 21.63
N VAL A 147 8.08 5.77 21.48
CA VAL A 147 7.63 6.72 22.52
C VAL A 147 6.26 7.32 22.20
N SER A 148 5.87 7.34 20.93
CA SER A 148 4.54 7.76 20.51
C SER A 148 4.27 7.32 19.08
N TRP A 149 3.00 7.22 18.71
CA TRP A 149 2.58 6.98 17.34
C TRP A 149 1.24 7.67 17.07
N GLU A 150 1.01 7.99 15.80
CA GLU A 150 -0.25 8.58 15.32
C GLU A 150 -0.63 7.96 13.99
N ARG A 151 -1.93 7.88 13.71
CA ARG A 151 -2.48 7.35 12.46
C ARG A 151 -3.74 8.13 12.09
N ALA A 152 -3.80 8.56 10.84
CA ALA A 152 -4.99 9.18 10.26
C ALA A 152 -6.16 8.18 10.29
N ARG A 153 -7.35 8.67 10.64
CA ARG A 153 -8.60 7.89 10.66
C ARG A 153 -9.40 8.12 9.39
#